data_AF-A0A1M5E5N5-F1
#
_entry.id   AF-A0A1M5E5N5-F1
#
_cell.length_a   1.000
_cell.length_b   1.000
_cell.length_c   1.000
_cell.angle_alpha   90.00
_cell.angle_beta   90.00
_cell.angle_gamma   90.00
#
_symmetry.space_group_name_H-M   'P 1'
#
loop_
_entity.id
_entity.type
_entity.pdbx_description
1 polymer ?
#
loop_
_entity_poly.entity_id
_entity_poly.type
_entity_poly.pdbx_seq_one_letter_code
_entity_poly.pdbx_strand_id
1 'polypeptide(L)'
;MKNLISIFIILLLMSSRNTAENVSLKKDRKDKVSVKELSQTQIDTSVKISEPFSINDIKCNWKQIDSVSGATTIELRDYKTQRILLSYSDYFKSGNDFNAEDYFNEHFQDLNFDGFKDFLITSQGSNATTDKVNIYLFDKKTKSFEFSEELSDNVIERIDNANRILSTSSSTLDNEIIKKHYFNKNGTIKYSEIITKSDVSENDSVAHYKNIYEKIVNGKVVNTKEYSTIE
;
A
#
# COMPACT_ATOMS: atom_id res chain seq x y z
N MET A 1 19.03 -18.36 -42.16
CA MET A 1 18.54 -16.97 -41.97
C MET A 1 18.96 -16.52 -40.59
N LYS A 2 20.12 -15.88 -40.53
CA LYS A 2 20.72 -15.24 -39.35
C LYS A 2 20.94 -13.77 -39.74
N ASN A 3 20.90 -12.88 -38.75
CA ASN A 3 21.21 -11.45 -38.80
C ASN A 3 20.03 -10.55 -39.16
N LEU A 4 19.43 -9.90 -38.15
CA LEU A 4 18.95 -8.50 -38.22
C LEU A 4 18.34 -7.98 -36.90
N ILE A 5 18.93 -8.27 -35.73
CA ILE A 5 18.59 -7.57 -34.48
C ILE A 5 19.87 -7.33 -33.66
N SER A 6 20.78 -6.50 -34.19
CA SER A 6 21.95 -5.99 -33.45
C SER A 6 22.31 -4.53 -33.81
N ILE A 7 21.38 -3.77 -34.38
CA ILE A 7 21.60 -2.36 -34.78
C ILE A 7 20.73 -1.44 -33.91
N PHE A 8 20.97 -1.45 -32.60
CA PHE A 8 20.47 -0.37 -31.72
C PHE A 8 21.37 -0.07 -30.50
N ILE A 9 22.58 -0.66 -30.41
CA ILE A 9 23.49 -0.50 -29.25
C ILE A 9 24.78 0.31 -29.58
N ILE A 10 24.96 0.83 -30.79
CA ILE A 10 26.23 1.48 -31.22
C ILE A 10 26.03 2.95 -31.65
N LEU A 11 25.19 3.74 -30.96
CA LEU A 11 25.03 5.18 -31.28
C LEU A 11 25.07 6.14 -30.09
N LEU A 12 25.44 5.68 -28.88
CA LEU A 12 25.49 6.52 -27.68
C LEU A 12 26.88 6.66 -27.03
N LEU A 13 27.97 6.27 -27.71
CA LEU A 13 29.33 6.29 -27.14
C LEU A 13 30.36 7.14 -27.89
N MET A 14 29.96 8.09 -28.75
CA MET A 14 30.91 8.96 -29.45
C MET A 14 30.43 10.42 -29.50
N SER A 15 30.59 11.14 -28.40
CA SER A 15 31.02 12.55 -28.43
C SER A 15 31.86 12.88 -27.20
N SER A 16 33.16 12.63 -27.38
CA SER A 16 34.31 13.23 -26.68
C SER A 16 34.05 14.68 -26.23
N ARG A 17 34.19 15.01 -24.94
CA ARG A 17 35.44 15.39 -24.24
C ARG A 17 36.32 16.41 -24.99
N ASN A 18 36.20 17.66 -24.50
CA ASN A 18 37.20 18.68 -24.20
C ASN A 18 38.31 19.04 -25.22
N THR A 19 38.32 20.32 -25.60
CA THR A 19 39.57 21.09 -25.69
C THR A 19 39.30 22.54 -25.25
N ALA A 20 40.08 23.01 -24.28
CA ALA A 20 40.17 24.41 -23.88
C ALA A 20 41.23 25.10 -24.75
N GLU A 21 40.99 26.35 -25.16
CA GLU A 21 42.06 27.32 -25.40
C GLU A 21 41.51 28.76 -25.36
N ASN A 22 42.19 29.58 -24.55
CA ASN A 22 41.96 31.01 -24.38
C ASN A 22 42.48 31.79 -25.60
N VAL A 23 41.72 32.78 -26.08
CA VAL A 23 42.27 33.93 -26.81
C VAL A 23 41.65 35.21 -26.26
N SER A 24 42.52 36.17 -25.92
CA SER A 24 42.21 37.40 -25.21
C SER A 24 41.85 38.58 -26.12
N LEU A 25 40.97 39.44 -25.57
CA LEU A 25 41.00 40.91 -25.52
C LEU A 25 40.44 41.81 -26.65
N LYS A 26 39.56 42.72 -26.16
CA LYS A 26 39.08 44.06 -26.63
C LYS A 26 37.91 44.01 -27.65
N LYS A 27 36.84 44.82 -27.57
CA LYS A 27 36.49 46.02 -26.78
C LYS A 27 34.97 46.31 -26.90
N ASP A 28 34.40 46.99 -25.90
CA ASP A 28 33.21 47.86 -25.92
C ASP A 28 31.83 47.32 -26.38
N ARG A 29 30.91 47.06 -25.43
CA ARG A 29 29.75 47.94 -25.12
C ARG A 29 28.86 47.32 -24.03
N LYS A 30 28.28 48.21 -23.23
CA LYS A 30 27.32 47.96 -22.14
C LYS A 30 26.15 47.09 -22.62
N ASP A 31 25.87 46.02 -21.89
CA ASP A 31 24.50 45.70 -21.48
C ASP A 31 24.52 44.95 -20.14
N LYS A 32 23.92 45.58 -19.15
CA LYS A 32 23.77 45.05 -17.79
C LYS A 32 22.54 44.16 -17.78
N VAL A 33 22.64 42.97 -18.38
CA VAL A 33 21.61 41.94 -18.23
C VAL A 33 21.82 41.30 -16.86
N SER A 34 20.96 41.71 -15.91
CA SER A 34 20.77 40.98 -14.66
C SER A 34 20.29 39.58 -15.00
N VAL A 35 21.21 38.62 -15.09
CA VAL A 35 20.87 37.20 -15.01
C VAL A 35 20.34 37.00 -13.60
N LYS A 36 19.01 37.07 -13.47
CA LYS A 36 18.33 36.58 -12.29
C LYS A 36 18.63 35.08 -12.28
N GLU A 37 19.59 34.67 -11.47
CA GLU A 37 19.72 33.26 -11.08
C GLU A 37 18.33 32.84 -10.62
N LEU A 38 17.70 31.99 -11.41
CA LEU A 38 16.56 31.20 -10.98
C LEU A 38 17.12 30.35 -9.85
N SER A 39 16.97 30.85 -8.62
CA SER A 39 17.15 30.05 -7.41
C SER A 39 16.24 28.85 -7.58
N GLN A 40 16.84 27.73 -7.94
CA GLN A 40 16.16 26.46 -8.06
C GLN A 40 15.61 26.19 -6.66
N THR A 41 14.30 26.35 -6.50
CA THR A 41 13.63 26.20 -5.22
C THR A 41 13.90 24.78 -4.78
N GLN A 42 14.79 24.63 -3.80
CA GLN A 42 15.09 23.34 -3.20
C GLN A 42 13.80 22.91 -2.51
N ILE A 43 13.09 21.97 -3.12
CA ILE A 43 11.86 21.42 -2.58
C ILE A 43 12.29 20.54 -1.41
N ASP A 44 12.17 21.07 -0.19
CA ASP A 44 12.56 20.39 1.05
C ASP A 44 11.68 19.15 1.25
N THR A 45 12.16 18.02 0.74
CA THR A 45 11.59 16.69 0.97
C THR A 45 12.40 16.06 2.10
N SER A 46 11.75 15.76 3.23
CA SER A 46 12.40 15.04 4.34
C SER A 46 12.44 13.55 4.00
N VAL A 47 13.61 12.92 4.18
CA VAL A 47 13.79 11.49 3.95
C VAL A 47 14.37 10.86 5.21
N LYS A 48 13.72 9.81 5.72
CA LYS A 48 14.18 9.02 6.86
C LYS A 48 14.34 7.56 6.44
N ILE A 49 15.33 6.87 7.01
CA ILE A 49 15.62 5.46 6.72
C ILE A 49 15.77 4.75 8.05
N SER A 50 15.07 3.63 8.23
CA SER A 50 15.16 2.83 9.46
C SER A 50 16.43 2.00 9.49
N GLU A 51 16.76 1.49 10.68
CA GLU A 51 17.71 0.38 10.79
C GLU A 51 17.21 -0.86 10.04
N PRO A 52 18.10 -1.74 9.57
CA PRO A 52 17.72 -2.94 8.83
C PRO A 52 17.11 -4.02 9.74
N PHE A 53 16.08 -4.68 9.26
CA PHE A 53 15.42 -5.79 9.94
C PHE A 53 15.11 -6.94 8.96
N SER A 54 14.57 -8.05 9.48
CA SER A 54 14.24 -9.22 8.67
C SER A 54 12.75 -9.51 8.69
N ILE A 55 12.15 -9.70 7.51
CA ILE A 55 10.76 -10.12 7.32
C ILE A 55 10.70 -11.19 6.24
N ASN A 56 10.03 -12.32 6.49
CA ASN A 56 9.92 -13.43 5.53
C ASN A 56 11.26 -13.85 4.89
N ASP A 57 12.30 -13.96 5.73
CA ASP A 57 13.69 -14.26 5.34
C ASP A 57 14.34 -13.23 4.39
N ILE A 58 13.80 -12.01 4.31
CA ILE A 58 14.33 -10.91 3.52
C ILE A 58 14.85 -9.83 4.48
N LYS A 59 16.14 -9.48 4.34
CA LYS A 59 16.72 -8.33 5.03
C LYS A 59 16.28 -7.05 4.32
N CYS A 60 15.64 -6.16 5.05
CA CYS A 60 14.97 -4.98 4.52
C CYS A 60 15.17 -3.76 5.43
N ASN A 61 14.75 -2.61 4.96
CA ASN A 61 14.68 -1.36 5.72
C ASN A 61 13.49 -0.53 5.22
N TRP A 62 12.94 0.30 6.10
CA TRP A 62 11.93 1.28 5.73
C TRP A 62 12.58 2.56 5.21
N LYS A 63 11.97 3.16 4.21
CA LYS A 63 12.26 4.53 3.76
C LYS A 63 10.99 5.36 3.81
N GLN A 64 11.02 6.45 4.56
CA GLN A 64 9.96 7.46 4.61
C GLN A 64 10.35 8.67 3.78
N ILE A 65 9.39 9.20 3.02
CA ILE A 65 9.54 10.39 2.18
C ILE A 65 8.37 11.32 2.50
N ASP A 66 8.64 12.44 3.17
CA ASP A 66 7.65 13.47 3.48
C ASP A 66 7.62 14.49 2.35
N SER A 67 6.50 14.53 1.62
CA SER A 67 6.30 15.47 0.52
C SER A 67 5.90 16.86 1.03
N VAL A 68 6.19 17.89 0.24
CA VAL A 68 5.78 19.27 0.54
C VAL A 68 4.26 19.43 0.55
N SER A 69 3.50 18.56 -0.13
CA SER A 69 2.04 18.58 -0.09
C SER A 69 1.46 18.02 1.23
N GLY A 70 2.31 17.50 2.12
CA GLY A 70 1.90 16.92 3.40
C GLY A 70 1.57 15.42 3.34
N ALA A 71 1.69 14.79 2.18
CA ALA A 71 1.60 13.33 2.07
C ALA A 71 2.94 12.69 2.48
N THR A 72 2.89 11.57 3.18
CA THR A 72 4.05 10.77 3.52
C THR A 72 4.00 9.45 2.76
N THR A 73 5.10 9.11 2.10
CA THR A 73 5.28 7.82 1.44
C THR A 73 6.20 6.94 2.28
N ILE A 74 5.79 5.70 2.53
CA ILE A 74 6.61 4.66 3.12
C ILE A 74 6.92 3.59 2.09
N GLU A 75 8.17 3.18 2.03
CA GLU A 75 8.64 2.12 1.14
C GLU A 75 9.38 1.08 1.97
N LEU A 76 8.97 -0.18 1.87
CA LEU A 76 9.77 -1.30 2.33
C LEU A 76 10.74 -1.65 1.22
N ARG A 77 12.04 -1.63 1.50
CA ARG A 77 13.07 -1.90 0.49
C ARG A 77 13.94 -3.08 0.89
N ASP A 78 14.33 -3.88 -0.09
CA ASP A 78 15.38 -4.88 0.09
C ASP A 78 16.68 -4.17 0.43
N TYR A 79 17.33 -4.56 1.53
CA TYR A 79 18.45 -3.81 2.09
C TYR A 79 19.66 -3.77 1.14
N LYS A 80 19.89 -4.84 0.37
CA LYS A 80 21.06 -4.97 -0.50
C LYS A 80 20.84 -4.33 -1.88
N THR A 81 19.69 -4.60 -2.47
CA THR A 81 19.37 -4.21 -3.86
C THR A 81 18.60 -2.89 -3.94
N GLN A 82 18.06 -2.41 -2.82
CA GLN A 82 17.19 -1.24 -2.72
C GLN A 82 15.90 -1.36 -3.55
N ARG A 83 15.56 -2.57 -4.02
CA ARG A 83 14.30 -2.87 -4.70
C ARG A 83 13.13 -2.62 -3.76
N ILE A 84 12.11 -1.92 -4.24
CA ILE A 84 10.86 -1.69 -3.50
C ILE A 84 10.10 -3.01 -3.42
N LEU A 85 9.75 -3.40 -2.20
CA LEU A 85 8.96 -4.58 -1.88
C LEU A 85 7.51 -4.22 -1.57
N LEU A 86 7.30 -3.03 -0.99
CA LEU A 86 6.01 -2.42 -0.71
C LEU A 86 6.17 -0.90 -0.84
N SER A 87 5.15 -0.21 -1.37
CA SER A 87 5.05 1.25 -1.31
C SER A 87 3.64 1.65 -0.96
N TYR A 88 3.51 2.61 -0.05
CA TYR A 88 2.24 3.16 0.40
C TYR A 88 2.39 4.66 0.64
N SER A 89 1.41 5.44 0.21
CA SER A 89 1.41 6.90 0.34
C SER A 89 0.07 7.37 0.88
N ASP A 90 0.10 8.17 1.94
CA ASP A 90 -1.10 8.72 2.55
C ASP A 90 -0.80 9.98 3.38
N TYR A 91 -1.83 10.69 3.83
CA TYR A 91 -1.74 11.89 4.65
C TYR A 91 -1.83 11.52 6.14
N PHE A 92 -0.75 11.01 6.72
CA PHE A 92 -0.64 10.80 8.16
C PHE A 92 0.32 11.81 8.79
N LYS A 93 0.00 12.31 9.99
CA LYS A 93 0.92 13.16 10.75
C LYS A 93 2.14 12.34 11.12
N SER A 94 3.33 12.78 10.69
CA SER A 94 4.64 12.25 11.08
C SER A 94 4.96 12.56 12.55
N GLY A 95 4.10 12.07 13.46
CA GLY A 95 4.19 12.33 14.90
C GLY A 95 5.09 11.36 15.67
N ASN A 96 5.38 10.18 15.10
CA ASN A 96 6.10 9.12 15.80
C ASN A 96 7.55 8.96 15.31
N ASP A 97 8.42 8.49 16.21
CA ASP A 97 9.84 8.25 15.94
C ASP A 97 10.00 7.05 15.00
N PHE A 98 10.12 7.32 13.70
CA PHE A 98 10.40 6.33 12.65
C PHE A 98 11.66 5.48 12.92
N ASN A 99 12.52 5.87 13.86
CA ASN A 99 13.71 5.11 14.24
C ASN A 99 13.44 4.08 15.34
N ALA A 100 12.22 4.00 15.89
CA ALA A 100 11.88 2.92 16.80
C ALA A 100 11.98 1.58 16.07
N GLU A 101 12.71 0.62 16.65
CA GLU A 101 12.90 -0.75 16.09
C GLU A 101 11.57 -1.46 15.77
N ASP A 102 10.47 -1.02 16.40
CA ASP A 102 9.13 -1.62 16.33
C ASP A 102 8.10 -0.85 15.49
N TYR A 103 8.48 0.23 14.80
CA TYR A 103 7.51 1.19 14.22
C TYR A 103 6.41 0.55 13.35
N PHE A 104 6.74 -0.49 12.59
CA PHE A 104 5.78 -1.24 11.78
C PHE A 104 5.66 -2.72 12.17
N ASN A 105 6.22 -3.15 13.31
CA ASN A 105 6.23 -4.59 13.65
C ASN A 105 4.82 -5.13 13.91
N GLU A 106 3.93 -4.33 14.50
CA GLU A 106 2.52 -4.70 14.72
C GLU A 106 1.69 -4.83 13.42
N HIS A 107 2.19 -4.23 12.33
CA HIS A 107 1.56 -4.25 11.01
C HIS A 107 1.85 -5.53 10.22
N PHE A 108 2.80 -6.36 10.67
CA PHE A 108 3.15 -7.61 10.01
C PHE A 108 2.47 -8.82 10.64
N GLN A 109 1.52 -9.43 9.93
CA GLN A 109 0.71 -10.55 10.41
C GLN A 109 0.43 -11.54 9.27
N ASP A 110 0.31 -12.84 9.55
CA ASP A 110 -0.09 -13.84 8.54
C ASP A 110 -1.63 -13.82 8.39
N LEU A 111 -2.13 -13.12 7.37
CA LEU A 111 -3.56 -12.82 7.21
C LEU A 111 -4.26 -13.82 6.29
N ASN A 112 -3.52 -14.44 5.38
CA ASN A 112 -4.03 -15.52 4.53
C ASN A 112 -3.70 -16.92 5.07
N PHE A 113 -2.96 -17.04 6.18
CA PHE A 113 -2.61 -18.29 6.85
C PHE A 113 -1.72 -19.23 6.01
N ASP A 114 -0.79 -18.65 5.27
CA ASP A 114 0.13 -19.38 4.38
C ASP A 114 1.54 -19.58 4.94
N GLY A 115 1.77 -19.11 6.18
CA GLY A 115 3.02 -19.17 6.91
C GLY A 115 3.95 -17.98 6.69
N PHE A 116 3.53 -16.97 5.92
CA PHE A 116 4.31 -15.75 5.66
C PHE A 116 3.57 -14.55 6.24
N LYS A 117 4.34 -13.59 6.75
CA LYS A 117 3.76 -12.35 7.26
C LYS A 117 3.35 -11.46 6.09
N ASP A 118 2.09 -11.09 6.05
CA ASP A 118 1.52 -10.04 5.23
C ASP A 118 1.69 -8.67 5.91
N PHE A 119 1.31 -7.59 5.25
CA PHE A 119 1.37 -6.24 5.79
C PHE A 119 -0.01 -5.60 5.78
N LEU A 120 -0.39 -4.95 6.88
CA LEU A 120 -1.63 -4.18 6.97
C LEU A 120 -1.33 -2.75 7.41
N ILE A 121 -2.02 -1.76 6.85
CA ILE A 121 -1.91 -0.36 7.28
C ILE A 121 -3.26 0.33 7.18
N THR A 122 -3.56 1.19 8.14
CA THR A 122 -4.82 1.93 8.17
C THR A 122 -4.63 3.31 7.54
N SER A 123 -5.44 3.65 6.54
CA SER A 123 -5.67 5.03 6.12
C SER A 123 -6.81 5.62 6.94
N GLN A 124 -6.62 6.83 7.46
CA GLN A 124 -7.68 7.57 8.13
C GLN A 124 -8.45 8.41 7.11
N GLY A 125 -9.75 8.16 7.02
CA GLY A 125 -10.69 8.96 6.27
C GLY A 125 -11.21 10.15 7.07
N SER A 126 -12.23 10.81 6.52
CA SER A 126 -12.93 11.89 7.23
C SER A 126 -13.87 11.38 8.34
N ASN A 127 -14.19 10.08 8.30
CA ASN A 127 -15.10 9.40 9.22
C ASN A 127 -14.86 7.86 9.17
N ALA A 128 -15.49 7.11 10.08
CA ALA A 128 -15.33 5.65 10.17
C ALA A 128 -15.71 4.89 8.88
N THR A 129 -16.63 5.42 8.07
CA THR A 129 -17.03 4.78 6.78
C THR A 129 -16.00 5.01 5.68
N THR A 130 -15.07 5.94 5.87
CA THR A 130 -13.99 6.27 4.93
C THR A 130 -12.60 5.86 5.44
N ASP A 131 -12.48 5.42 6.69
CA ASP A 131 -11.29 4.73 7.19
C ASP A 131 -11.09 3.43 6.41
N LYS A 132 -9.84 3.00 6.19
CA LYS A 132 -9.60 1.75 5.46
C LYS A 132 -8.36 1.05 5.98
N VAL A 133 -8.51 -0.22 6.33
CA VAL A 133 -7.41 -1.15 6.53
C VAL A 133 -7.02 -1.71 5.17
N ASN A 134 -5.85 -1.30 4.69
CA ASN A 134 -5.25 -1.79 3.46
C ASN A 134 -4.39 -3.01 3.77
N ILE A 135 -4.73 -4.15 3.17
CA ILE A 135 -4.01 -5.41 3.33
C ILE A 135 -3.16 -5.67 2.09
N TYR A 136 -1.90 -6.03 2.31
CA TYR A 136 -0.93 -6.39 1.29
C TYR A 136 -0.40 -7.79 1.56
N LEU A 137 -0.70 -8.72 0.66
CA LEU A 137 -0.28 -10.12 0.77
C LEU A 137 1.13 -10.32 0.26
N PHE A 138 1.92 -11.14 0.95
CA PHE A 138 3.27 -11.45 0.50
C PHE A 138 3.28 -12.50 -0.62
N ASP A 139 3.76 -12.14 -1.81
CA ASP A 139 4.00 -13.10 -2.88
C ASP A 139 5.43 -13.65 -2.80
N LYS A 140 5.53 -14.96 -2.52
CA LYS A 140 6.78 -15.73 -2.42
C LYS A 140 7.60 -15.74 -3.71
N LYS A 141 6.94 -15.63 -4.87
CA LYS A 141 7.60 -15.68 -6.19
C LYS A 141 8.28 -14.35 -6.50
N THR A 142 7.55 -13.25 -6.36
CA THR A 142 8.08 -11.90 -6.62
C THR A 142 8.90 -11.37 -5.45
N LYS A 143 8.69 -11.94 -4.26
CA LYS A 143 9.22 -11.48 -2.97
C LYS A 143 8.79 -10.04 -2.68
N SER A 144 7.53 -9.73 -2.95
CA SER A 144 6.94 -8.40 -2.81
C SER A 144 5.58 -8.51 -2.16
N PHE A 145 5.06 -7.38 -1.67
CA PHE A 145 3.75 -7.27 -1.06
C PHE A 145 2.76 -6.70 -2.08
N GLU A 146 1.65 -7.40 -2.32
CA GLU A 146 0.63 -7.07 -3.30
C GLU A 146 -0.67 -6.66 -2.61
N PHE A 147 -1.22 -5.50 -2.99
CA PHE A 147 -2.47 -5.01 -2.43
C PHE A 147 -3.62 -5.99 -2.72
N SER A 148 -4.36 -6.36 -1.67
CA SER A 148 -5.54 -7.22 -1.76
C SER A 148 -6.80 -6.41 -1.55
N GLU A 149 -7.47 -6.03 -2.64
CA GLU A 149 -8.78 -5.38 -2.58
C GLU A 149 -9.83 -6.30 -1.94
N GLU A 150 -9.76 -7.61 -2.18
CA GLU A 150 -10.71 -8.59 -1.65
C GLU A 150 -10.69 -8.66 -0.11
N LEU A 151 -9.52 -8.50 0.51
CA LEU A 151 -9.36 -8.61 1.96
C LEU A 151 -9.34 -7.26 2.67
N SER A 152 -9.11 -6.16 1.96
CA SER A 152 -9.11 -4.81 2.54
C SER A 152 -10.52 -4.30 2.80
N ASP A 153 -10.74 -3.66 3.94
CA ASP A 153 -12.05 -3.12 4.31
C ASP A 153 -11.93 -1.99 5.35
N ASN A 154 -13.04 -1.44 5.86
CA ASN A 154 -12.95 -0.40 6.90
C ASN A 154 -12.30 -0.92 8.19
N VAL A 155 -12.62 -2.15 8.61
CA VAL A 155 -12.16 -2.74 9.89
C VAL A 155 -11.82 -4.24 9.73
N ILE A 156 -10.81 -4.71 10.48
CA ILE A 156 -10.60 -6.15 10.74
C ILE A 156 -11.38 -6.52 12.00
N GLU A 157 -12.47 -7.28 11.83
CA GLU A 157 -13.30 -7.77 12.92
C GLU A 157 -12.60 -8.87 13.72
N ARG A 158 -11.97 -9.82 13.01
CA ARG A 158 -11.37 -10.99 13.64
C ARG A 158 -10.36 -11.69 12.74
N ILE A 159 -9.27 -12.13 13.36
CA ILE A 159 -8.30 -13.08 12.80
C ILE A 159 -8.38 -14.38 13.62
N ASP A 160 -8.97 -15.43 13.04
CA ASP A 160 -9.10 -16.74 13.68
C ASP A 160 -8.03 -17.70 13.14
N ASN A 161 -6.89 -17.73 13.80
CA ASN A 161 -5.75 -18.59 13.43
C ASN A 161 -6.08 -20.10 13.48
N ALA A 162 -6.96 -20.52 14.39
CA ALA A 162 -7.29 -21.94 14.55
C ALA A 162 -8.13 -22.46 13.38
N ASN A 163 -9.08 -21.63 12.92
CA ASN A 163 -9.99 -21.98 11.83
C ASN A 163 -9.57 -21.41 10.47
N ARG A 164 -8.51 -20.59 10.42
CA ARG A 164 -8.04 -19.85 9.24
C ARG A 164 -9.13 -18.99 8.62
N ILE A 165 -9.66 -18.08 9.43
CA ILE A 165 -10.71 -17.15 9.03
C ILE A 165 -10.23 -15.73 9.23
N LEU A 166 -10.28 -14.93 8.18
CA LEU A 166 -10.19 -13.48 8.27
C LEU A 166 -11.59 -12.90 8.14
N SER A 167 -12.02 -12.13 9.13
CA SER A 167 -13.29 -11.40 9.10
C SER A 167 -13.02 -9.91 9.04
N THR A 168 -13.66 -9.22 8.10
CA THR A 168 -13.60 -7.77 7.94
C THR A 168 -15.00 -7.20 7.84
N SER A 169 -15.13 -5.91 8.10
CA SER A 169 -16.39 -5.20 7.96
C SER A 169 -16.20 -3.84 7.29
N SER A 170 -17.28 -3.41 6.63
CA SER A 170 -17.48 -2.02 6.21
C SER A 170 -18.83 -1.52 6.66
N SER A 171 -18.92 -0.21 6.82
CA SER A 171 -20.19 0.49 6.96
C SER A 171 -20.36 1.45 5.80
N THR A 172 -21.51 1.38 5.16
CA THR A 172 -22.02 2.38 4.22
C THR A 172 -23.06 3.23 4.92
N LEU A 173 -23.68 4.19 4.21
CA LEU A 173 -24.75 5.01 4.79
C LEU A 173 -25.92 4.14 5.30
N ASP A 174 -26.25 3.08 4.57
CA ASP A 174 -27.49 2.32 4.75
C ASP A 174 -27.25 0.89 5.24
N ASN A 175 -26.00 0.40 5.19
CA ASN A 175 -25.69 -1.01 5.42
C ASN A 175 -24.37 -1.19 6.13
N GLU A 176 -24.31 -2.20 6.99
CA GLU A 176 -23.08 -2.85 7.43
C GLU A 176 -22.84 -4.10 6.57
N ILE A 177 -21.61 -4.28 6.09
CA ILE A 177 -21.20 -5.42 5.28
C ILE A 177 -20.11 -6.16 6.04
N ILE A 178 -20.36 -7.41 6.41
CA ILE A 178 -19.40 -8.28 7.08
C ILE A 178 -18.94 -9.35 6.09
N LYS A 179 -17.64 -9.44 5.85
CA LYS A 179 -17.04 -10.48 5.02
C LYS A 179 -16.24 -11.44 5.88
N LYS A 180 -16.38 -12.74 5.63
CA LYS A 180 -15.60 -13.80 6.27
C LYS A 180 -14.94 -14.65 5.18
N HIS A 181 -13.61 -14.62 5.13
CA HIS A 181 -12.82 -15.39 4.18
C HIS A 181 -12.26 -16.63 4.89
N TYR A 182 -12.59 -17.81 4.37
CA TYR A 182 -12.13 -19.08 4.91
C TYR A 182 -10.99 -19.61 4.04
N PHE A 183 -9.81 -19.78 4.61
CA PHE A 183 -8.61 -20.16 3.86
C PHE A 183 -8.30 -21.65 3.96
N ASN A 184 -7.73 -22.18 2.88
CA ASN A 184 -7.04 -23.46 2.92
C ASN A 184 -5.63 -23.29 3.52
N LYS A 185 -4.93 -24.41 3.73
CA LYS A 185 -3.56 -24.42 4.30
C LYS A 185 -2.48 -23.74 3.45
N ASN A 186 -2.79 -23.39 2.20
CA ASN A 186 -1.86 -22.76 1.26
C ASN A 186 -2.15 -21.25 1.12
N GLY A 187 -3.03 -20.70 1.95
CA GLY A 187 -3.51 -19.32 1.91
C GLY A 187 -4.38 -18.93 0.72
N THR A 188 -4.99 -19.90 0.04
CA THR A 188 -6.04 -19.61 -0.94
C THR A 188 -7.40 -19.61 -0.26
N ILE A 189 -8.25 -18.65 -0.62
CA ILE A 189 -9.64 -18.62 -0.19
C ILE A 189 -10.36 -19.87 -0.71
N LYS A 190 -10.87 -20.67 0.23
CA LYS A 190 -11.70 -21.84 -0.04
C LYS A 190 -13.12 -21.40 -0.39
N TYR A 191 -13.66 -20.46 0.39
CA TYR A 191 -14.93 -19.78 0.16
C TYR A 191 -14.99 -18.52 1.03
N SER A 192 -15.91 -17.63 0.68
CA SER A 192 -16.22 -16.45 1.47
C SER A 192 -17.70 -16.45 1.86
N GLU A 193 -18.01 -15.81 2.98
CA GLU A 193 -19.37 -15.50 3.39
C GLU A 193 -19.51 -13.99 3.50
N ILE A 194 -20.56 -13.44 2.93
CA ILE A 194 -20.88 -12.01 3.02
C ILE A 194 -22.23 -11.88 3.72
N ILE A 195 -22.30 -11.00 4.71
CA ILE A 195 -23.53 -10.64 5.39
C ILE A 195 -23.72 -9.14 5.19
N THR A 196 -24.78 -8.76 4.48
CA THR A 196 -25.21 -7.37 4.37
C THR A 196 -26.36 -7.17 5.34
N LYS A 197 -26.15 -6.28 6.32
CA LYS A 197 -27.09 -5.95 7.39
C LYS A 197 -27.63 -4.53 7.15
N SER A 198 -28.94 -4.42 6.92
CA SER A 198 -29.65 -3.16 6.73
C SER A 198 -30.53 -2.89 7.95
N ASP A 199 -30.42 -1.70 8.53
CA ASP A 199 -31.33 -1.26 9.59
C ASP A 199 -32.70 -0.94 8.99
N VAL A 200 -33.74 -1.58 9.52
CA VAL A 200 -35.14 -1.40 9.11
C VAL A 200 -36.03 -1.03 10.30
N SER A 201 -35.41 -0.51 11.37
CA SER A 201 -36.12 -0.08 12.58
C SER A 201 -37.01 1.12 12.26
N GLU A 202 -38.29 1.01 12.61
CA GLU A 202 -39.24 2.13 12.50
C GLU A 202 -39.24 3.03 13.75
N ASN A 203 -38.60 2.60 14.85
CA ASN A 203 -38.45 3.37 16.08
C ASN A 203 -37.13 3.02 16.83
N ASP A 204 -36.65 3.96 17.64
CA ASP A 204 -35.33 3.89 18.30
C ASP A 204 -35.27 2.91 19.51
N SER A 205 -36.33 2.15 19.78
CA SER A 205 -36.42 1.35 21.01
C SER A 205 -35.77 -0.04 20.89
N VAL A 206 -35.74 -0.58 19.68
CA VAL A 206 -35.22 -1.91 19.36
C VAL A 206 -34.66 -1.89 17.95
N ALA A 207 -33.45 -2.40 17.75
CA ALA A 207 -32.85 -2.43 16.43
C ALA A 207 -33.34 -3.66 15.65
N HIS A 208 -34.02 -3.44 14.54
CA HIS A 208 -34.47 -4.45 13.61
C HIS A 208 -33.60 -4.46 12.37
N TYR A 209 -33.01 -5.60 12.06
CA TYR A 209 -32.14 -5.73 10.90
C TYR A 209 -32.70 -6.72 9.89
N LYS A 210 -32.65 -6.31 8.62
CA LYS A 210 -32.77 -7.21 7.48
C LYS A 210 -31.36 -7.64 7.08
N ASN A 211 -31.12 -8.95 7.04
CA ASN A 211 -29.83 -9.52 6.69
C ASN A 211 -29.93 -10.31 5.39
N ILE A 212 -28.97 -10.09 4.51
CA ILE A 212 -28.74 -10.90 3.30
C ILE A 212 -27.41 -11.63 3.51
N TYR A 213 -27.46 -12.96 3.60
CA TYR A 213 -26.30 -13.83 3.61
C TYR A 213 -26.03 -14.37 2.21
N GLU A 214 -24.77 -14.33 1.80
CA GLU A 214 -24.28 -14.94 0.57
C GLU A 214 -23.06 -15.82 0.85
N LYS A 215 -23.02 -16.99 0.22
CA LYS A 215 -21.84 -17.85 0.20
C LYS A 215 -21.21 -17.82 -1.19
N ILE A 216 -19.93 -17.47 -1.25
CA ILE A 216 -19.17 -17.35 -2.49
C ILE A 216 -18.13 -18.46 -2.56
N VAL A 217 -18.17 -19.26 -3.62
CA VAL A 217 -17.18 -20.31 -3.90
C VAL A 217 -16.62 -20.06 -5.30
N ASN A 218 -15.29 -19.95 -5.42
CA ASN A 218 -14.61 -19.67 -6.69
C ASN A 218 -15.19 -18.43 -7.41
N GLY A 219 -15.42 -17.35 -6.66
CA GLY A 219 -15.96 -16.08 -7.20
C GLY A 219 -17.43 -16.13 -7.62
N LYS A 220 -18.18 -17.20 -7.32
CA LYS A 220 -19.61 -17.33 -7.65
C LYS A 220 -20.44 -17.49 -6.38
N VAL A 221 -21.56 -16.77 -6.32
CA VAL A 221 -22.57 -16.98 -5.28
C VAL A 221 -23.23 -18.35 -5.52
N VAL A 222 -23.14 -19.22 -4.52
CA VAL A 222 -23.71 -20.59 -4.57
C VAL A 222 -24.87 -20.78 -3.60
N ASN A 223 -25.06 -19.85 -2.67
CA ASN A 223 -26.17 -19.85 -1.73
C ASN A 223 -26.48 -18.42 -1.29
N THR A 224 -27.77 -18.11 -1.17
CA THR A 224 -28.27 -16.83 -0.68
C THR A 224 -29.40 -17.09 0.30
N LYS A 225 -29.40 -16.40 1.43
CA LYS A 225 -30.47 -16.47 2.43
C LYS A 225 -30.81 -15.07 2.95
N GLU A 226 -32.09 -14.77 3.01
CA GLU A 226 -32.61 -13.59 3.70
C GLU A 226 -33.16 -13.98 5.06
N TYR A 227 -32.89 -13.18 6.10
CA TYR A 227 -33.43 -13.36 7.44
C TYR A 227 -33.41 -12.04 8.22
N SER A 228 -34.17 -11.97 9.31
CA SER A 228 -34.21 -10.80 10.18
C SER A 228 -33.61 -11.12 11.54
N THR A 229 -32.95 -10.13 12.14
CA THR A 229 -32.46 -10.18 13.53
C THR A 229 -33.00 -8.98 14.31
N ILE A 230 -33.06 -9.14 15.63
CA ILE A 230 -33.49 -8.11 16.58
C ILE A 230 -32.37 -8.01 17.61
N GLU A 231 -31.86 -6.80 17.86
CA GLU A 231 -30.79 -6.50 18.82
C GLU A 231 -31.26 -5.48 19.87
#